data_AF-A0A954S5X8-F1
#
_entry.id   AF-A0A954S5X8-F1
#
_cell.length_a   1.000
_cell.length_b   1.000
_cell.length_c   1.000
_cell.angle_alpha   90.00
_cell.angle_beta   90.00
_cell.angle_gamma   90.00
#
_symmetry.space_group_name_H-M   'P 1'
#
loop_
_entity.id
_entity.type
_entity.pdbx_description
1 polymer ?
#
loop_
_entity_poly.entity_id
_entity_poly.type
_entity_poly.pdbx_seq_one_letter_code
_entity_poly.pdbx_strand_id
1 'polypeptide(L)'
;ILVGYRAQRAPTELQFENELVTYTTVTRLTNNYLIMEVINGDSVTFGKFGDTGMLFERLYTFRDDLNPYDPGNSIRHSRVTFGANRVTRFVRRSIRFYEKKDNQLELYCEDNTPAYVHRLATDVSDN
;
A
#
# COMPACT_ATOMS: atom_id res chain seq x y z
N ILE A 1 -6.60 6.10 -20.07
CA ILE A 1 -6.66 7.39 -19.36
C ILE A 1 -7.05 7.07 -17.92
N LEU A 2 -6.17 7.31 -16.94
CA LEU A 2 -6.52 7.15 -15.53
C LEU A 2 -7.58 8.20 -15.18
N VAL A 3 -8.80 7.76 -14.89
CA VAL A 3 -9.91 8.64 -14.53
C VAL A 3 -9.84 8.88 -13.02
N GLY A 4 -9.55 10.11 -12.60
CA GLY A 4 -9.59 10.52 -11.19
C GLY A 4 -8.31 11.12 -10.63
N TYR A 5 -7.20 11.15 -11.38
CA TYR A 5 -5.96 11.79 -10.91
C TYR A 5 -6.15 13.32 -10.81
N ARG A 6 -6.35 13.82 -9.59
CA ARG A 6 -6.11 15.23 -9.24
C ARG A 6 -4.68 15.34 -8.76
N ALA A 7 -3.83 16.04 -9.51
CA ALA A 7 -2.50 16.39 -9.04
C ALA A 7 -2.63 17.28 -7.79
N GLN A 8 -2.42 16.72 -6.61
CA GLN A 8 -2.00 17.53 -5.47
C GLN A 8 -0.63 18.10 -5.82
N ARG A 9 -0.39 19.40 -5.54
CA ARG A 9 0.95 19.99 -5.57
C ARG A 9 1.75 19.42 -4.40
N ALA A 10 2.15 18.16 -4.51
CA ALA A 10 3.11 17.56 -3.61
C ALA A 10 4.50 18.14 -3.92
N PRO A 11 5.38 18.29 -2.92
CA PRO A 11 6.79 18.55 -3.15
C PRO A 11 7.36 17.51 -4.14
N THR A 12 8.25 17.94 -5.04
CA THR A 12 8.88 17.06 -6.03
C THR A 12 10.02 16.23 -5.44
N GLU A 13 10.42 16.50 -4.20
CA GLU A 13 11.55 15.91 -3.51
C GLU A 13 11.21 15.69 -2.02
N LEU A 14 11.89 14.72 -1.40
CA LEU A 14 11.79 14.49 0.05
C LEU A 14 12.57 15.58 0.79
N GLN A 15 12.11 15.93 1.99
CA GLN A 15 12.68 16.99 2.81
C GLN A 15 14.04 16.59 3.39
N PHE A 16 14.27 15.30 3.65
CA PHE A 16 15.55 14.79 4.15
C PHE A 16 15.91 13.44 3.54
N GLU A 17 17.21 13.11 3.61
CA GLU A 17 17.72 11.79 3.26
C GLU A 17 17.15 10.70 4.19
N ASN A 18 16.91 9.51 3.63
CA ASN A 18 16.38 8.36 4.37
C ASN A 18 15.07 8.62 5.13
N GLU A 19 14.24 9.56 4.66
CA GLU A 19 12.93 9.81 5.25
C GLU A 19 12.06 8.55 5.25
N LEU A 20 11.40 8.29 6.38
CA LEU A 20 10.46 7.19 6.53
C LEU A 20 9.07 7.62 6.09
N VAL A 21 8.55 6.96 5.06
CA VAL A 21 7.15 7.05 4.65
C VAL A 21 6.42 5.80 5.11
N THR A 22 5.30 5.96 5.80
CA THR A 22 4.44 4.85 6.23
C THR A 22 3.03 5.04 5.67
N TYR A 23 2.35 3.93 5.39
CA TYR A 23 0.95 3.92 4.95
C TYR A 23 0.35 2.52 5.06
N THR A 24 -0.97 2.42 4.89
CA THR A 24 -1.71 1.17 4.75
C THR A 24 -2.39 1.14 3.39
N THR A 25 -2.28 0.02 2.67
CA THR A 25 -3.08 -0.21 1.46
C THR A 25 -4.31 -1.06 1.82
N VAL A 26 -5.49 -0.56 1.47
CA VAL A 26 -6.77 -1.28 1.62
C VAL A 26 -7.25 -1.73 0.25
N THR A 27 -7.66 -2.98 0.16
CA THR A 27 -8.27 -3.54 -1.06
C THR A 27 -9.70 -3.97 -0.76
N ARG A 28 -10.66 -3.53 -1.58
CA ARG A 28 -12.08 -3.89 -1.43
C ARG A 28 -12.77 -4.02 -2.77
N LEU A 29 -13.82 -4.84 -2.83
CA LEU A 29 -14.71 -4.94 -3.98
C LEU A 29 -15.99 -4.16 -3.73
N THR A 30 -16.42 -3.38 -4.72
CA THR A 30 -17.74 -2.72 -4.70
C THR A 30 -18.21 -2.46 -6.13
N ASN A 31 -19.46 -2.81 -6.42
CA ASN A 31 -20.12 -2.54 -7.71
C ASN A 31 -19.30 -2.99 -8.94
N ASN A 32 -18.68 -4.18 -8.90
CA ASN A 32 -17.80 -4.73 -9.95
C ASN A 32 -16.48 -3.97 -10.14
N TYR A 33 -16.00 -3.31 -9.10
CA TYR A 33 -14.68 -2.69 -9.11
C TYR A 33 -13.85 -3.15 -7.93
N LEU A 34 -12.59 -3.47 -8.23
CA LEU A 34 -11.51 -3.56 -7.27
C LEU A 34 -11.03 -2.14 -6.96
N ILE A 35 -11.17 -1.74 -5.71
CA ILE A 35 -10.64 -0.47 -5.21
C ILE A 35 -9.38 -0.79 -4.40
N MET A 36 -8.29 -0.14 -4.75
CA MET A 36 -7.04 -0.14 -3.98
C MET A 36 -6.81 1.28 -3.48
N GLU A 37 -6.72 1.44 -2.17
CA GLU A 37 -6.72 2.74 -1.52
C GLU A 37 -5.57 2.84 -0.53
N VAL A 38 -4.93 4.00 -0.47
CA VAL A 38 -3.91 4.30 0.54
C VAL A 38 -4.58 5.06 1.68
N ILE A 39 -4.43 4.55 2.90
CA ILE A 39 -4.89 5.18 4.14
C ILE A 39 -3.78 5.27 5.18
N ASN A 40 -3.99 6.08 6.22
CA ASN A 40 -3.07 6.24 7.35
C ASN A 40 -1.64 6.55 6.89
N GLY A 41 -1.51 7.35 5.84
CA GLY A 41 -0.24 7.79 5.32
C GLY A 41 0.39 8.84 6.23
N ASP A 42 1.69 8.69 6.50
CA ASP A 42 2.45 9.64 7.30
C ASP A 42 3.91 9.70 6.83
N SER A 43 4.42 10.93 6.74
CA SER A 43 5.80 11.25 6.39
C SER A 43 6.09 12.70 6.80
N VAL A 44 7.35 13.12 6.82
CA VAL A 44 7.65 14.52 7.15
C VAL A 44 7.37 15.43 5.95
N THR A 45 7.69 14.99 4.74
CA THR A 45 7.51 15.75 3.50
C THR A 45 6.04 15.97 3.17
N PHE A 46 5.23 14.91 3.23
CA PHE A 46 3.81 14.97 2.81
C PHE A 46 2.87 15.22 3.98
N GLY A 47 3.37 15.21 5.23
CA GLY A 47 2.54 15.16 6.42
C GLY A 47 1.65 13.91 6.42
N LYS A 48 0.42 14.06 6.91
CA LYS A 48 -0.60 13.02 6.83
C LYS A 48 -1.23 12.98 5.44
N PHE A 49 -1.42 11.79 4.90
CA PHE A 49 -2.03 11.59 3.58
C PHE A 49 -2.87 10.29 3.54
N GLY A 50 -3.62 10.11 2.46
CA GLY A 50 -4.51 8.95 2.31
C GLY A 50 -5.80 9.09 3.14
N ASP A 51 -6.39 10.28 3.17
CA ASP A 51 -7.76 10.41 3.69
C ASP A 51 -8.70 9.53 2.85
N THR A 52 -9.73 8.99 3.50
CA THR A 52 -10.65 8.03 2.87
C THR A 52 -11.28 8.60 1.60
N GLY A 53 -11.09 7.90 0.48
CA GLY A 53 -11.57 8.25 -0.84
C GLY A 53 -10.69 9.24 -1.61
N MET A 54 -9.51 9.63 -1.11
CA MET A 54 -8.68 10.66 -1.74
C MET A 54 -7.49 10.10 -2.54
N LEU A 55 -6.93 8.96 -2.12
CA LEU A 55 -5.79 8.32 -2.80
C LEU A 55 -6.15 6.86 -3.11
N PHE A 56 -6.83 6.64 -4.23
CA PHE A 56 -7.26 5.32 -4.65
C PHE A 56 -7.17 5.12 -6.15
N GLU A 57 -7.01 3.86 -6.54
CA GLU A 57 -7.20 3.35 -7.88
C GLU A 57 -8.45 2.47 -7.93
N ARG A 58 -9.17 2.55 -9.05
CA ARG A 58 -10.39 1.79 -9.28
C ARG A 58 -10.29 1.03 -10.58
N LEU A 59 -10.34 -0.30 -10.49
CA LEU A 59 -10.18 -1.21 -11.61
C LEU A 59 -11.46 -2.02 -11.79
N TYR A 60 -12.01 -2.07 -13.00
CA TYR A 60 -13.17 -2.92 -13.29
C TYR A 60 -12.77 -4.40 -13.17
N THR A 61 -13.66 -5.22 -12.62
CA THR A 61 -13.40 -6.64 -12.40
C THR A 61 -14.69 -7.46 -12.43
N PHE A 62 -14.58 -8.73 -12.81
CA PHE A 62 -15.64 -9.73 -12.72
C PHE A 62 -15.56 -10.56 -11.44
N ARG A 63 -14.68 -10.20 -10.50
CA ARG A 63 -14.56 -10.88 -9.21
C ARG A 63 -15.68 -10.43 -8.27
N ASP A 64 -16.34 -11.41 -7.66
CA ASP A 64 -17.38 -11.17 -6.67
C ASP A 64 -16.82 -11.10 -5.24
N ASP A 65 -15.65 -11.71 -5.01
CA ASP A 65 -14.96 -11.72 -3.73
C ASP A 65 -13.43 -11.66 -3.86
N LEU A 66 -12.77 -11.40 -2.73
CA LEU A 66 -11.31 -11.34 -2.60
C LEU A 66 -10.70 -12.66 -2.08
N ASN A 67 -11.46 -13.75 -1.95
CA ASN A 67 -10.93 -15.01 -1.40
C ASN A 67 -9.74 -15.57 -2.20
N PRO A 68 -9.68 -15.44 -3.54
CA PRO A 68 -8.50 -15.89 -4.30
C PRO A 68 -7.32 -14.91 -4.25
N TYR A 69 -7.41 -13.83 -3.46
CA TYR A 69 -6.29 -12.91 -3.29
C TYR A 69 -5.16 -13.60 -2.53
N ASP A 70 -3.97 -13.63 -3.15
CA ASP A 70 -2.73 -14.12 -2.54
C ASP A 70 -1.84 -12.94 -2.14
N PRO A 71 -1.55 -12.73 -0.85
CA PRO A 71 -0.59 -11.74 -0.37
C PRO A 71 0.80 -11.87 -0.98
N GLY A 72 1.22 -13.11 -1.26
CA GLY A 72 2.50 -13.42 -1.87
C GLY A 72 2.61 -12.84 -3.27
N ASN A 73 1.51 -12.73 -4.01
CA ASN A 73 1.47 -12.02 -5.28
C ASN A 73 1.66 -10.52 -5.11
N SER A 74 1.02 -9.88 -4.12
CA SER A 74 1.27 -8.46 -3.86
C SER A 74 2.73 -8.20 -3.52
N ILE A 75 3.33 -8.98 -2.61
CA ILE A 75 4.76 -8.80 -2.27
C ILE A 75 5.65 -8.91 -3.52
N ARG A 76 5.42 -9.91 -4.37
CA ARG A 76 6.23 -10.13 -5.58
C ARG A 76 6.11 -8.99 -6.59
N HIS A 77 4.95 -8.33 -6.66
CA HIS A 77 4.65 -7.31 -7.67
C HIS A 77 4.64 -5.88 -7.14
N SER A 78 4.75 -5.65 -5.83
CA SER A 78 4.84 -4.31 -5.20
C SER A 78 6.26 -3.72 -5.22
N ARG A 79 7.13 -4.20 -6.11
CA ARG A 79 8.50 -3.71 -6.20
C ARG A 79 8.51 -2.24 -6.58
N VAL A 80 9.40 -1.47 -5.95
CA VAL A 80 9.72 -0.13 -6.42
C VAL A 80 10.39 -0.27 -7.78
N THR A 81 9.70 0.13 -8.85
CA THR A 81 10.20 0.01 -10.23
C THR A 81 11.00 1.24 -10.63
N PHE A 82 10.43 2.42 -10.43
CA PHE A 82 11.07 3.70 -10.72
C PHE A 82 11.75 4.27 -9.48
N GLY A 83 13.01 4.70 -9.61
CA GLY A 83 13.77 5.28 -8.51
C GLY A 83 14.13 4.29 -7.40
N ALA A 84 14.15 2.98 -7.69
CA ALA A 84 14.48 1.94 -6.71
C ALA A 84 15.85 2.17 -6.03
N ASN A 85 16.82 2.71 -6.76
CA ASN A 85 18.13 3.09 -6.23
C ASN A 85 18.10 4.24 -5.21
N ARG A 86 16.94 4.90 -5.04
CA ARG A 86 16.70 5.96 -4.05
C ARG A 86 15.89 5.47 -2.84
N VAL A 87 15.52 4.19 -2.82
CA VAL A 87 14.78 3.58 -1.72
C VAL A 87 15.69 2.59 -1.01
N THR A 88 16.14 2.95 0.18
CA THR A 88 17.01 2.11 1.01
C THR A 88 16.34 0.77 1.32
N ARG A 89 15.08 0.80 1.77
CA ARG A 89 14.26 -0.40 2.02
C ARG A 89 12.77 -0.12 1.89
N PHE A 90 12.02 -1.12 1.47
CA PHE A 90 10.56 -1.17 1.52
C PHE A 90 10.11 -2.48 2.17
N VAL A 91 9.38 -2.36 3.28
CA VAL A 91 9.01 -3.49 4.13
C VAL A 91 7.50 -3.50 4.35
N ARG A 92 6.85 -4.63 4.07
CA ARG A 92 5.49 -4.90 4.52
C ARG A 92 5.55 -5.36 5.97
N ARG A 93 4.99 -4.58 6.89
CA ARG A 93 4.98 -4.91 8.33
C ARG A 93 3.91 -5.90 8.73
N SER A 94 2.72 -5.76 8.16
CA SER A 94 1.58 -6.61 8.49
C SER A 94 0.66 -6.77 7.29
N ILE A 95 -0.14 -7.83 7.30
CA ILE A 95 -1.30 -7.98 6.44
C ILE A 95 -2.49 -8.45 7.28
N ARG A 96 -3.67 -7.88 7.01
CA ARG A 96 -4.90 -8.14 7.74
C ARG A 96 -6.00 -8.50 6.77
N PHE A 97 -6.75 -9.54 7.10
CA PHE A 97 -7.92 -9.95 6.35
C PHE A 97 -9.17 -9.77 7.18
N TYR A 98 -10.17 -9.17 6.54
CA TYR A 98 -11.45 -8.86 7.16
C TYR A 98 -12.56 -9.62 6.44
N GLU A 99 -13.52 -10.11 7.22
CA GLU A 99 -14.74 -10.74 6.74
C GLU A 99 -15.92 -9.86 7.15
N LYS A 100 -16.95 -9.82 6.31
CA LYS A 100 -18.17 -9.08 6.63
C LYS A 100 -19.12 -9.98 7.41
N LYS A 101 -19.38 -9.67 8.68
CA LYS A 101 -20.42 -10.29 9.51
C LYS A 101 -21.37 -9.24 10.03
N ASP A 102 -22.68 -9.48 9.92
CA ASP A 102 -23.73 -8.56 10.40
C ASP A 102 -23.53 -7.09 9.99
N ASN A 103 -23.11 -6.87 8.74
CA ASN A 103 -22.76 -5.55 8.18
C ASN A 103 -21.55 -4.83 8.80
N GLN A 104 -20.74 -5.52 9.61
CA GLN A 104 -19.48 -5.05 10.14
C GLN A 104 -18.30 -5.84 9.56
N LEU A 105 -17.13 -5.20 9.49
CA LEU A 105 -15.89 -5.87 9.12
C LEU A 105 -15.22 -6.40 10.38
N GLU A 106 -15.04 -7.72 10.44
CA GLU A 106 -14.32 -8.39 11.52
C GLU A 106 -12.98 -8.90 11.03
N LEU A 107 -11.91 -8.63 11.78
CA LEU A 107 -10.59 -9.20 11.51
C LEU A 107 -10.65 -10.71 11.77
N TYR A 108 -10.32 -11.54 10.76
CA TYR A 108 -10.27 -12.99 10.92
C TYR A 108 -8.87 -13.58 10.78
N CYS A 109 -7.94 -12.86 10.14
CA CYS A 109 -6.56 -13.30 9.99
C CYS A 109 -5.61 -12.10 9.94
N GLU A 110 -4.49 -12.21 10.63
CA GLU A 110 -3.40 -11.23 10.57
C GLU A 110 -2.06 -11.97 10.51
N ASP A 111 -1.16 -11.52 9.63
CA ASP A 111 0.25 -11.90 9.62
C ASP A 111 1.07 -10.64 9.89
N ASN A 112 1.76 -10.62 11.04
CA ASN A 112 2.63 -9.53 11.48
C ASN A 112 4.11 -9.78 11.17
N THR A 113 4.42 -10.79 10.36
CA THR A 113 5.80 -11.11 9.96
C THR A 113 6.28 -10.07 8.93
N PRO A 114 7.32 -9.28 9.24
CA PRO A 114 7.86 -8.33 8.29
C PRO A 114 8.39 -9.05 7.06
N ALA A 115 8.01 -8.56 5.87
CA ALA A 115 8.51 -9.07 4.60
C ALA A 115 9.16 -7.93 3.80
N TYR A 116 10.44 -8.12 3.44
CA TYR A 116 11.15 -7.17 2.58
C TYR A 116 10.64 -7.28 1.14
N VAL A 117 10.09 -6.18 0.64
CA VAL A 117 9.70 -6.01 -0.76
C VAL A 117 10.90 -5.50 -1.58
N HIS A 118 11.71 -4.63 -0.96
CA HIS A 118 12.94 -4.08 -1.52
C HIS A 118 13.95 -3.79 -0.41
N ARG A 119 15.25 -3.97 -0.70
CA ARG A 119 16.38 -3.48 0.11
C ARG A 119 17.62 -3.33 -0.76
N LEU A 120 18.43 -2.31 -0.50
CA LEU A 120 19.75 -2.17 -1.12
C LEU A 120 20.75 -3.15 -0.48
N ALA A 121 21.76 -3.58 -1.24
CA ALA A 121 22.74 -4.57 -0.79
C ALA A 121 23.61 -4.08 0.39
N THR A 122 23.77 -2.77 0.53
CA THR A 122 24.53 -2.13 1.61
C THR A 122 23.86 -2.22 2.99
N ASP A 123 22.57 -2.53 3.06
CA ASP A 123 21.82 -2.68 4.33
C ASP A 123 22.02 -4.05 5.01
N VAL A 124 22.85 -4.93 4.46
CA VAL A 124 23.05 -6.30 4.99
C VAL A 124 24.03 -6.35 6.17
N SER A 125 24.70 -5.23 6.51
CA SER A 125 25.75 -5.19 7.53
C SER A 125 25.28 -4.99 8.97
N ASP A 126 24.00 -4.72 9.22
CA ASP A 126 23.47 -4.50 10.57
C ASP A 126 22.65 -5.72 11.03
N ASN A 127 23.37 -6.78 11.42
CA ASN A 127 22.84 -7.90 12.21
C ASN A 127 23.37 -7.83 13.63
#